data_AF-A0A8H3CCI0-F1
#
_entry.id   AF-A0A8H3CCI0-F1
#
_cell.length_a   1.000
_cell.length_b   1.000
_cell.length_c   1.000
_cell.angle_alpha   90.00
_cell.angle_beta   90.00
_cell.angle_gamma   90.00
#
_symmetry.space_group_name_H-M   'P 1'
#
loop_
_entity.id
_entity.type
_entity.pdbx_description
1 polymer ?
#
loop_
_entity_poly.entity_id
_entity_poly.type
_entity_poly.pdbx_seq_one_letter_code
_entity_poly.pdbx_strand_id
1 'polypeptide(L)'
;MSSNMDIDSKAEESELVLHKSNTSARLDVAKLNLAVSCAIEEYKAKDPSTFKDDYWLPFNDTFILLQILLKVFQDLQMDEVDCSIHLARHPLLADMPKPTKSGMSSNGINSNLKLAFEEPYKGETAHLFIKSLNKIRCFYVGRPAADRPYNWSVAVIQSSGMGKSRMAEQSSLSMFTIPINIREDPPAGKKAYPPSDTSVRRFFHRYQNKDDAEQQAAYAIFLQVLFTKILELIQNQFPELTGQDLARAWATYLKEGGSEDTVGMNRQEFYNSVVLKADGLLKKANQPTLGGQEQSLIAPSASCEFPENIFETLHVLSLHRSSS
;
A
#
# COMPACT_ATOMS: atom_id res chain seq x y z
N MET A 1 -17.20 63.17 6.98
CA MET A 1 -18.33 63.09 7.91
C MET A 1 -18.55 61.63 8.24
N SER A 2 -18.19 61.25 9.46
CA SER A 2 -18.42 59.92 10.02
C SER A 2 -19.91 59.65 10.17
N SER A 3 -20.36 58.45 9.80
CA SER A 3 -21.54 57.84 10.40
C SER A 3 -21.19 56.42 10.81
N ASN A 4 -21.02 56.24 12.12
CA ASN A 4 -21.10 54.95 12.78
C ASN A 4 -22.53 54.41 12.63
N MET A 5 -22.67 53.16 12.20
CA MET A 5 -23.87 52.37 12.50
C MET A 5 -23.43 51.16 13.31
N ASP A 6 -23.92 51.15 14.54
CA ASP A 6 -23.94 50.03 15.47
C ASP A 6 -24.68 48.84 14.84
N ILE A 7 -24.05 47.68 14.85
CA ILE A 7 -24.73 46.39 14.69
C ILE A 7 -24.53 45.63 16.00
N ASP A 8 -25.63 45.54 16.73
CA ASP A 8 -25.83 44.79 17.96
C ASP A 8 -25.82 43.28 17.63
N SER A 9 -24.73 42.58 17.97
CA SER A 9 -24.65 41.12 17.84
C SER A 9 -24.90 40.46 19.20
N LYS A 10 -26.18 40.30 19.54
CA LYS A 10 -26.61 39.28 20.52
C LYS A 10 -26.59 37.91 19.85
N ALA A 11 -25.49 37.20 19.99
CA ALA A 11 -25.46 35.75 19.88
C ALA A 11 -25.14 35.22 21.28
N GLU A 12 -26.14 34.56 21.87
CA GLU A 12 -26.06 33.89 23.15
C GLU A 12 -24.99 32.78 23.09
N GLU A 13 -23.81 33.05 23.66
CA GLU A 13 -22.90 32.01 24.10
C GLU A 13 -23.59 31.23 25.22
N SER A 14 -24.17 30.09 24.85
CA SER A 14 -24.51 29.06 25.83
C SER A 14 -23.21 28.50 26.39
N GLU A 15 -22.79 29.05 27.54
CA GLU A 15 -21.84 28.42 28.45
C GLU A 15 -22.40 27.04 28.85
N LEU A 16 -22.04 26.01 28.09
CA LEU A 16 -22.00 24.66 28.62
C LEU A 16 -20.90 24.64 29.67
N VAL A 17 -21.33 24.80 30.92
CA VAL A 17 -20.55 24.56 32.14
C VAL A 17 -19.97 23.15 32.05
N LEU A 18 -18.76 23.06 31.49
CA LEU A 18 -17.95 21.85 31.51
C LEU A 18 -17.44 21.73 32.95
N HIS A 19 -18.10 20.90 33.75
CA HIS A 19 -17.61 20.52 35.06
C HIS A 19 -16.19 19.97 34.92
N LYS A 20 -15.19 20.79 35.24
CA LYS A 20 -13.81 20.37 35.50
C LYS A 20 -13.81 19.51 36.77
N SER A 21 -14.14 18.24 36.64
CA SER A 21 -13.79 17.23 37.64
C SER A 21 -12.29 16.94 37.50
N ASN A 22 -11.51 17.68 38.29
CA ASN A 22 -10.12 17.36 38.60
C ASN A 22 -10.04 16.01 39.33
N THR A 23 -9.76 14.94 38.58
CA THR A 23 -8.89 13.82 38.95
C THR A 23 -8.79 12.91 37.72
N SER A 24 -7.81 13.15 36.85
CA SER A 24 -7.42 12.18 35.82
C SER A 24 -6.89 10.93 36.54
N ALA A 25 -7.81 10.01 36.83
CA ALA A 25 -7.49 8.71 37.36
C ALA A 25 -6.80 7.95 36.22
N ARG A 26 -5.47 7.99 36.25
CA ARG A 26 -4.56 7.32 35.33
C ARG A 26 -5.14 5.97 34.89
N LEU A 27 -5.35 5.79 33.59
CA LEU A 27 -5.88 4.57 33.00
C LEU A 27 -5.21 3.32 33.59
N ASP A 28 -6.01 2.49 34.24
CA ASP A 28 -5.60 1.20 34.76
C ASP A 28 -5.64 0.17 33.62
N VAL A 29 -4.45 -0.13 33.09
CA VAL A 29 -4.25 -1.08 32.00
C VAL A 29 -4.74 -2.48 32.39
N ALA A 30 -4.59 -2.87 33.65
CA ALA A 30 -5.07 -4.16 34.12
C ALA A 30 -6.59 -4.21 34.09
N LYS A 31 -7.26 -3.11 34.47
CA LYS A 31 -8.71 -2.96 34.38
C LYS A 31 -9.20 -2.99 32.92
N LEU A 32 -8.50 -2.32 32.00
CA LEU A 32 -8.83 -2.35 30.56
C LEU A 32 -8.69 -3.77 29.99
N ASN A 33 -7.55 -4.42 30.20
CA ASN A 33 -7.31 -5.78 29.69
C ASN A 33 -8.30 -6.78 30.26
N LEU A 34 -8.65 -6.65 31.55
CA LEU A 34 -9.66 -7.47 32.20
C LEU A 34 -11.04 -7.22 31.56
N ALA A 35 -11.43 -5.97 31.34
CA ALA A 35 -12.71 -5.62 30.72
C ALA A 35 -12.83 -6.17 29.28
N VAL A 36 -11.76 -6.04 28.47
CA VAL A 36 -11.72 -6.61 27.11
C VAL A 36 -11.81 -8.14 27.16
N SER A 37 -11.05 -8.79 28.04
CA SER A 37 -11.08 -10.25 28.19
C SER A 37 -12.46 -10.75 28.63
N CYS A 38 -13.07 -10.10 29.62
CA CYS A 38 -14.44 -10.42 30.06
C CYS A 38 -15.46 -10.26 28.93
N ALA A 39 -15.35 -9.19 28.13
CA ALA A 39 -16.24 -8.96 27.00
C ALA A 39 -16.06 -10.00 25.88
N ILE A 40 -14.83 -10.46 25.63
CA ILE A 40 -14.56 -11.58 24.70
C ILE A 40 -15.23 -12.86 25.20
N GLU A 41 -15.07 -13.20 26.47
CA GLU A 41 -15.68 -14.40 27.06
C GLU A 41 -17.23 -14.31 27.09
N GLU A 42 -17.80 -13.13 27.33
CA GLU A 42 -19.25 -12.91 27.22
C GLU A 42 -19.76 -13.13 25.78
N TYR A 43 -19.00 -12.67 24.78
CA TYR A 43 -19.33 -12.92 23.37
C TYR A 43 -19.22 -14.41 23.02
N LYS A 44 -18.15 -15.09 23.44
CA LYS A 44 -17.99 -16.55 23.25
C LYS A 44 -19.12 -17.34 23.90
N ALA A 45 -19.63 -16.90 25.06
CA ALA A 45 -20.75 -17.55 25.73
C ALA A 45 -22.06 -17.44 24.92
N LYS A 46 -22.27 -16.34 24.20
CA LYS A 46 -23.44 -16.12 23.33
C LYS A 46 -23.30 -16.84 21.99
N ASP A 47 -22.09 -16.87 21.44
CA ASP A 47 -21.77 -17.57 20.20
C ASP A 47 -20.44 -18.32 20.33
N PRO A 48 -20.49 -19.62 20.70
CA PRO A 48 -19.30 -20.46 20.84
C PRO A 48 -18.52 -20.65 19.55
N SER A 49 -19.03 -20.20 18.40
CA SER A 49 -18.33 -20.26 17.11
C SER A 49 -17.32 -19.14 16.89
N THR A 50 -17.39 -18.07 17.69
CA THR A 50 -16.47 -16.92 17.65
C THR A 50 -15.19 -17.19 18.44
N PHE A 51 -14.06 -16.64 17.98
CA PHE A 51 -12.76 -16.73 18.64
C PHE A 51 -12.26 -18.17 18.90
N LYS A 52 -12.54 -19.09 17.96
CA LYS A 52 -12.19 -20.52 18.08
C LYS A 52 -10.71 -20.85 17.86
N ASP A 53 -9.99 -19.97 17.16
CA ASP A 53 -8.58 -20.18 16.84
C ASP A 53 -7.73 -19.37 17.82
N ASP A 54 -6.99 -20.07 18.67
CA ASP A 54 -6.12 -19.48 19.69
C ASP A 54 -4.94 -18.68 19.09
N TYR A 55 -4.68 -18.85 17.79
CA TYR A 55 -3.53 -18.27 17.11
C TYR A 55 -3.91 -17.17 16.13
N TRP A 56 -5.16 -17.12 15.65
CA TRP A 56 -5.60 -16.17 14.63
C TRP A 56 -7.03 -15.69 14.85
N LEU A 57 -7.27 -14.42 14.55
CA LEU A 57 -8.61 -13.84 14.49
C LEU A 57 -9.12 -13.91 13.05
N PRO A 58 -10.13 -14.75 12.74
CA PRO A 58 -10.88 -14.65 11.50
C PRO A 58 -11.34 -13.20 11.22
N PHE A 59 -11.59 -12.88 9.95
CA PHE A 59 -12.07 -11.53 9.57
C PHE A 59 -13.33 -11.12 10.35
N ASN A 60 -14.28 -12.05 10.49
CA ASN A 60 -15.50 -11.80 11.28
C ASN A 60 -15.19 -11.51 12.75
N ASP A 61 -14.28 -12.26 13.35
CA ASP A 61 -13.85 -12.09 14.74
C ASP A 61 -13.08 -10.78 14.95
N THR A 62 -12.44 -10.25 13.90
CA THR A 62 -11.77 -8.94 13.94
C THR A 62 -12.78 -7.80 14.10
N PHE A 63 -13.92 -7.84 13.39
CA PHE A 63 -14.99 -6.85 13.60
C PHE A 63 -15.61 -6.96 14.99
N ILE A 64 -15.81 -8.19 15.47
CA ILE A 64 -16.34 -8.43 16.80
C ILE A 64 -15.36 -7.90 17.86
N LEU A 65 -14.05 -8.13 17.71
CA LEU A 65 -13.03 -7.59 18.59
C LEU A 65 -13.00 -6.06 18.57
N LEU A 66 -13.11 -5.44 17.40
CA LEU A 66 -13.17 -3.98 17.30
C LEU A 66 -14.41 -3.42 18.00
N GLN A 67 -15.58 -4.06 17.85
CA GLN A 67 -16.80 -3.68 18.56
C GLN A 67 -16.65 -3.83 20.08
N ILE A 68 -16.03 -4.92 20.54
CA ILE A 68 -15.72 -5.15 21.96
C ILE A 68 -14.82 -4.02 22.48
N LEU A 69 -13.74 -3.69 21.76
CA LEU A 69 -12.82 -2.63 22.15
C LEU A 69 -13.54 -1.28 22.25
N LEU A 70 -14.31 -0.90 21.22
CA LEU A 70 -15.04 0.36 21.21
C LEU A 70 -16.05 0.44 22.36
N LYS A 71 -16.76 -0.65 22.66
CA LYS A 71 -17.72 -0.71 23.76
C LYS A 71 -17.01 -0.59 25.12
N VAL A 72 -15.92 -1.31 25.33
CA VAL A 72 -15.13 -1.23 26.58
C VAL A 72 -14.56 0.18 26.77
N PHE A 73 -14.10 0.83 25.71
CA PHE A 73 -13.63 2.22 25.79
C PHE A 73 -14.75 3.20 26.15
N GLN A 74 -15.95 3.02 25.61
CA GLN A 74 -17.13 3.81 25.97
C GLN A 74 -17.52 3.60 27.43
N ASP A 75 -17.57 2.36 27.90
CA ASP A 75 -17.96 1.99 29.26
C ASP A 75 -16.96 2.52 30.31
N LEU A 76 -15.68 2.65 29.93
CA LEU A 76 -14.64 3.22 30.79
C LEU A 76 -14.58 4.75 30.75
N GLN A 77 -15.44 5.41 29.95
CA GLN A 77 -15.43 6.87 29.72
C GLN A 77 -14.03 7.40 29.38
N MET A 78 -13.28 6.64 28.57
CA MET A 78 -11.94 7.07 28.18
C MET A 78 -12.02 8.30 27.28
N ASP A 79 -11.41 9.39 27.70
CA ASP A 79 -11.27 10.58 26.86
C ASP A 79 -10.13 10.41 25.83
N GLU A 80 -10.07 11.33 24.87
CA GLU A 80 -9.06 11.35 23.81
C GLU A 80 -7.62 11.43 24.36
N VAL A 81 -7.45 12.08 25.51
CA VAL A 81 -6.15 12.28 26.16
C VAL A 81 -5.65 10.98 26.78
N ASP A 82 -6.52 10.25 27.49
CA ASP A 82 -6.21 8.94 28.07
C ASP A 82 -5.92 7.90 26.98
N CYS A 83 -6.66 7.94 25.87
CA CYS A 83 -6.41 7.08 24.71
C CYS A 83 -5.03 7.35 24.09
N SER A 84 -4.70 8.62 23.89
CA SER A 84 -3.39 9.04 23.36
C SER A 84 -2.24 8.64 24.30
N ILE A 85 -2.42 8.79 25.61
CA ILE A 85 -1.44 8.36 26.62
C ILE A 85 -1.29 6.84 26.64
N HIS A 86 -2.37 6.08 26.49
CA HIS A 86 -2.34 4.62 26.45
C HIS A 86 -1.56 4.11 25.23
N LEU A 87 -1.86 4.63 24.04
CA LEU A 87 -1.15 4.28 22.80
C LEU A 87 0.34 4.65 22.89
N ALA A 88 0.68 5.76 23.56
CA ALA A 88 2.07 6.14 23.81
C ALA A 88 2.80 5.21 24.80
N ARG A 89 2.09 4.59 25.76
CA ARG A 89 2.66 3.71 26.80
C ARG A 89 2.73 2.24 26.41
N HIS A 90 1.95 1.81 25.44
CA HIS A 90 1.98 0.45 24.90
C HIS A 90 2.53 0.45 23.48
N PRO A 91 3.84 0.71 23.31
CA PRO A 91 4.46 0.78 22.01
C PRO A 91 4.26 -0.52 21.23
N LEU A 92 4.07 -1.71 21.80
CA LEU A 92 3.75 -2.89 20.97
C LEU A 92 2.48 -2.75 20.10
N LEU A 93 1.55 -1.85 20.46
CA LEU A 93 0.39 -1.47 19.65
C LEU A 93 0.67 -0.30 18.68
N ALA A 94 1.75 0.47 18.91
CA ALA A 94 2.15 1.65 18.13
C ALA A 94 3.52 1.52 17.42
N ASP A 95 4.22 0.41 17.60
CA ASP A 95 5.66 0.20 17.38
C ASP A 95 5.82 -1.19 16.77
N MET A 96 5.58 -1.24 15.46
CA MET A 96 6.51 -1.97 14.59
C MET A 96 7.93 -1.51 14.97
N PRO A 97 8.91 -2.42 15.12
CA PRO A 97 10.19 -2.13 15.75
C PRO A 97 10.84 -0.88 15.16
N LYS A 98 10.96 0.17 15.98
CA LYS A 98 11.81 1.31 15.63
C LYS A 98 13.26 0.83 15.64
N PRO A 99 14.03 1.09 14.56
CA PRO A 99 15.43 0.73 14.54
C PRO A 99 16.15 1.42 15.69
N THR A 100 17.01 0.65 16.34
CA THR A 100 18.02 1.13 17.27
C THR A 100 18.70 2.33 16.60
N LYS A 101 18.63 3.50 17.23
CA LYS A 101 19.38 4.68 16.81
C LYS A 101 20.87 4.38 16.97
N SER A 102 21.49 3.66 16.03
CA SER A 102 22.91 3.88 15.76
C SER A 102 22.98 5.27 15.16
N GLY A 103 23.59 6.21 15.89
CA GLY A 103 23.52 7.63 15.60
C GLY A 103 23.87 7.98 14.16
N MET A 104 22.87 8.36 13.37
CA MET A 104 23.07 9.35 12.33
C MET A 104 22.86 10.72 12.98
N SER A 105 23.96 11.22 13.56
CA SER A 105 24.15 12.64 13.77
C SER A 105 23.83 13.35 12.46
N SER A 106 22.92 14.31 12.49
CA SER A 106 22.53 15.16 11.37
C SER A 106 23.62 16.18 11.04
N ASN A 107 24.85 15.69 10.81
CA ASN A 107 25.99 16.46 10.34
C ASN A 107 26.48 15.88 9.00
N GLY A 108 26.02 16.47 7.90
CA GLY A 108 26.91 16.83 6.79
C GLY A 108 27.61 15.75 5.96
N ILE A 109 27.08 14.54 5.82
CA ILE A 109 27.52 13.62 4.76
C ILE A 109 26.30 13.14 3.99
N ASN A 110 26.26 13.44 2.69
CA ASN A 110 25.28 12.94 1.74
C ASN A 110 25.26 11.41 1.78
N SER A 111 24.42 10.83 2.63
CA SER A 111 24.24 9.38 2.67
C SER A 111 23.60 8.98 1.35
N ASN A 112 24.39 8.37 0.47
CA ASN A 112 23.93 7.92 -0.83
C ASN A 112 22.84 6.85 -0.60
N LEU A 113 21.57 7.22 -0.80
CA LEU A 113 20.39 6.38 -0.61
C LEU A 113 20.44 5.14 -1.50
N LYS A 114 21.08 5.23 -2.68
CA LYS A 114 21.30 4.06 -3.55
C LYS A 114 22.24 3.06 -2.89
N LEU A 115 23.27 3.48 -2.15
CA LEU A 115 24.16 2.55 -1.43
C LEU A 115 23.42 1.74 -0.37
N ALA A 116 22.46 2.34 0.35
CA ALA A 116 21.61 1.60 1.28
C ALA A 116 20.75 0.51 0.57
N PHE A 117 20.50 0.69 -0.73
CA PHE A 117 19.83 -0.26 -1.61
C PHE A 117 20.81 -1.23 -2.31
N GLU A 118 22.11 -1.16 -2.02
CA GLU A 118 23.14 -2.05 -2.57
C GLU A 118 23.83 -2.86 -1.47
N GLU A 119 23.84 -2.37 -0.23
CA GLU A 119 24.29 -3.14 0.94
C GLU A 119 23.49 -4.44 1.13
N PRO A 120 24.09 -5.52 1.66
CA PRO A 120 23.36 -6.75 1.96
C PRO A 120 22.09 -6.49 2.77
N TYR A 121 20.96 -7.01 2.31
CA TYR A 121 19.68 -6.87 3.02
C TYR A 121 19.77 -7.58 4.38
N LYS A 122 19.41 -6.87 5.46
CA LYS A 122 19.48 -7.38 6.83
C LYS A 122 18.09 -7.79 7.32
N GLY A 123 18.01 -9.01 7.87
CA GLY A 123 16.79 -9.57 8.44
C GLY A 123 15.91 -10.30 7.43
N GLU A 124 14.79 -10.83 7.93
CA GLU A 124 13.94 -11.79 7.21
C GLU A 124 12.63 -11.18 6.68
N THR A 125 12.44 -9.85 6.79
CA THR A 125 11.15 -9.22 6.55
C THR A 125 10.64 -9.43 5.12
N ALA A 126 11.51 -9.38 4.10
CA ALA A 126 11.13 -9.67 2.71
C ALA A 126 10.64 -11.12 2.53
N HIS A 127 11.34 -12.08 3.14
CA HIS A 127 10.94 -13.49 3.11
C HIS A 127 9.63 -13.72 3.87
N LEU A 128 9.46 -13.13 5.06
CA LEU A 128 8.22 -13.19 5.83
C LEU A 128 7.06 -12.52 5.09
N PHE A 129 7.32 -11.44 4.36
CA PHE A 129 6.33 -10.76 3.52
C PHE A 129 5.83 -11.71 2.42
N ILE A 130 6.73 -12.32 1.64
CA ILE A 130 6.37 -13.31 0.62
C ILE A 130 5.62 -14.49 1.23
N LYS A 131 6.09 -15.02 2.37
CA LYS A 131 5.43 -16.13 3.07
C LYS A 131 4.00 -15.76 3.50
N SER A 132 3.81 -14.54 4.01
CA SER A 132 2.49 -14.04 4.41
C SER A 132 1.57 -13.88 3.21
N LEU A 133 2.08 -13.33 2.11
CA LEU A 133 1.36 -13.27 0.84
C LEU A 133 0.92 -14.68 0.40
N ASN A 134 1.84 -15.63 0.28
CA ASN A 134 1.49 -17.00 -0.12
C ASN A 134 0.47 -17.65 0.82
N LYS A 135 0.60 -17.44 2.14
CA LYS A 135 -0.37 -17.93 3.13
C LYS A 135 -1.76 -17.34 2.88
N ILE A 136 -1.84 -16.02 2.66
CA ILE A 136 -3.09 -15.33 2.33
C ILE A 136 -3.68 -15.92 1.05
N ARG A 137 -2.88 -16.04 -0.02
CA ARG A 137 -3.29 -16.64 -1.30
C ARG A 137 -3.95 -18.01 -1.09
N CYS A 138 -3.28 -18.90 -0.34
CA CYS A 138 -3.80 -20.25 -0.07
C CYS A 138 -5.16 -20.27 0.65
N PHE A 139 -5.50 -19.25 1.46
CA PHE A 139 -6.82 -19.17 2.10
C PHE A 139 -7.95 -18.79 1.14
N TYR A 140 -7.62 -18.14 0.02
CA TYR A 140 -8.60 -17.71 -0.99
C TYR A 140 -8.71 -18.67 -2.18
N VAL A 141 -7.68 -19.48 -2.44
CA VAL A 141 -7.72 -20.57 -3.42
C VAL A 141 -8.79 -21.59 -3.00
N GLY A 142 -9.79 -21.80 -3.85
CA GLY A 142 -10.90 -22.75 -3.61
C GLY A 142 -12.23 -22.13 -3.15
N ARG A 143 -12.32 -20.80 -2.99
CA ARG A 143 -13.62 -20.11 -2.89
C ARG A 143 -14.09 -19.64 -4.27
N PRO A 144 -15.41 -19.47 -4.51
CA PRO A 144 -15.96 -18.87 -5.74
C PRO A 144 -15.42 -17.46 -6.08
N ALA A 145 -14.61 -16.88 -5.21
CA ALA A 145 -13.85 -15.66 -5.47
C ALA A 145 -12.66 -15.87 -6.44
N ALA A 146 -12.23 -17.12 -6.68
CA ALA A 146 -11.22 -17.46 -7.69
C ALA A 146 -11.74 -17.26 -9.13
N ASP A 147 -13.06 -17.34 -9.32
CA ASP A 147 -13.73 -17.14 -10.62
C ASP A 147 -14.09 -15.66 -10.89
N ARG A 148 -13.80 -14.78 -9.94
CA ARG A 148 -13.90 -13.33 -10.14
C ARG A 148 -12.49 -12.77 -10.28
N PRO A 149 -12.24 -11.84 -11.21
CA PRO A 149 -10.99 -11.08 -11.27
C PRO A 149 -10.93 -10.11 -10.08
N TYR A 150 -10.90 -10.64 -8.86
CA TYR A 150 -10.70 -9.89 -7.65
C TYR A 150 -9.20 -9.65 -7.56
N ASN A 151 -8.78 -8.44 -7.92
CA ASN A 151 -7.40 -8.00 -7.77
C ASN A 151 -7.02 -8.10 -6.28
N TRP A 152 -6.13 -9.03 -5.96
CA TRP A 152 -5.61 -9.15 -4.61
C TRP A 152 -4.61 -8.04 -4.33
N SER A 153 -5.08 -6.99 -3.65
CA SER A 153 -4.27 -5.86 -3.23
C SER A 153 -3.92 -5.95 -1.75
N VAL A 154 -2.65 -5.70 -1.41
CA VAL A 154 -2.18 -5.55 -0.03
C VAL A 154 -1.56 -4.18 0.14
N ALA A 155 -2.02 -3.43 1.15
CA ALA A 155 -1.44 -2.14 1.52
C ALA A 155 -0.35 -2.35 2.58
N VAL A 156 0.86 -1.83 2.33
CA VAL A 156 1.96 -1.83 3.31
C VAL A 156 2.09 -0.41 3.89
N ILE A 157 1.49 -0.20 5.06
CA ILE A 157 1.41 1.11 5.71
C ILE A 157 2.41 1.16 6.86
N GLN A 158 3.41 2.04 6.77
CA GLN A 158 4.38 2.32 7.83
C GLN A 158 4.94 3.74 7.69
N SER A 159 5.60 4.24 8.73
CA SER A 159 6.33 5.52 8.71
C SER A 159 7.37 5.59 7.58
N SER A 160 7.67 6.80 7.13
CA SER A 160 8.74 7.04 6.14
C SER A 160 10.09 6.55 6.67
N GLY A 161 10.94 6.02 5.78
CA GLY A 161 12.27 5.52 6.15
C GLY A 161 12.32 4.15 6.84
N MET A 162 11.18 3.50 7.10
CA MET A 162 11.12 2.18 7.76
C MET A 162 11.44 0.98 6.83
N GLY A 163 12.08 1.21 5.68
CA GLY A 163 12.53 0.13 4.81
C GLY A 163 11.46 -0.52 3.91
N LYS A 164 10.24 0.04 3.80
CA LYS A 164 9.17 -0.48 2.91
C LYS A 164 9.65 -0.75 1.48
N SER A 165 10.22 0.28 0.83
CA SER A 165 10.69 0.17 -0.56
C SER A 165 11.84 -0.82 -0.69
N ARG A 166 12.67 -0.92 0.36
CA ARG A 166 13.81 -1.85 0.42
C ARG A 166 13.34 -3.30 0.57
N MET A 167 12.33 -3.55 1.40
CA MET A 167 11.67 -4.85 1.53
C MET A 167 11.01 -5.27 0.21
N ALA A 168 10.32 -4.34 -0.46
CA ALA A 168 9.70 -4.61 -1.76
C ALA A 168 10.73 -4.98 -2.84
N GLU A 169 11.82 -4.21 -2.95
CA GLU A 169 12.92 -4.53 -3.87
C GLU A 169 13.56 -5.87 -3.53
N GLN A 170 13.82 -6.15 -2.25
CA GLN A 170 14.39 -7.45 -1.85
C GLN A 170 13.45 -8.60 -2.20
N SER A 171 12.14 -8.41 -2.04
CA SER A 171 11.13 -9.42 -2.40
C SER A 171 11.12 -9.69 -3.90
N SER A 172 11.40 -8.69 -4.74
CA SER A 172 11.45 -8.85 -6.20
C SER A 172 12.58 -9.75 -6.69
N LEU A 173 13.59 -10.02 -5.86
CA LEU A 173 14.65 -10.99 -6.19
C LEU A 173 14.19 -12.44 -6.06
N SER A 174 13.07 -12.67 -5.37
CA SER A 174 12.54 -14.01 -5.11
C SER A 174 11.23 -14.30 -5.85
N MET A 175 10.55 -13.26 -6.32
CA MET A 175 9.24 -13.34 -6.96
C MET A 175 9.15 -12.32 -8.08
N PHE A 176 8.64 -12.75 -9.24
CA PHE A 176 8.49 -11.87 -10.39
C PHE A 176 7.63 -10.65 -9.99
N THR A 177 8.19 -9.45 -10.17
CA THR A 177 7.59 -8.21 -9.64
C THR A 177 7.72 -7.11 -10.68
N ILE A 178 6.65 -6.32 -10.87
CA ILE A 178 6.65 -5.16 -11.77
C ILE A 178 6.68 -3.89 -10.90
N PRO A 179 7.85 -3.30 -10.62
CA PRO A 179 7.95 -2.18 -9.70
C PRO A 179 7.49 -0.88 -10.39
N ILE A 180 6.38 -0.30 -9.95
CA ILE A 180 5.91 1.02 -10.39
C ILE A 180 5.94 1.98 -9.20
N ASN A 181 6.66 3.09 -9.34
CA ASN A 181 6.78 4.14 -8.34
C ASN A 181 6.16 5.44 -8.86
N ILE A 182 4.89 5.66 -8.53
CA ILE A 182 4.12 6.86 -8.93
C ILE A 182 4.28 8.04 -7.97
N ARG A 183 5.23 7.99 -7.02
CA ARG A 183 5.38 9.04 -6.01
C ARG A 183 5.64 10.41 -6.64
N GLU A 184 5.27 11.44 -5.91
CA GLU A 184 5.69 12.79 -6.26
C GLU A 184 7.19 13.02 -6.09
N ASP A 185 7.72 13.92 -6.90
CA ASP A 185 9.11 14.32 -6.75
C ASP A 185 9.26 15.05 -5.41
N PRO A 186 10.27 14.68 -4.62
CA PRO A 186 10.46 15.29 -3.31
C PRO A 186 10.72 16.80 -3.46
N PRO A 187 10.34 17.61 -2.45
CA PRO A 187 10.67 19.04 -2.43
C PRO A 187 12.18 19.28 -2.62
N ALA A 188 12.54 20.45 -3.15
CA ALA A 188 13.94 20.82 -3.36
C ALA A 188 14.79 20.55 -2.11
N GLY A 189 15.94 19.89 -2.32
CA GLY A 189 16.85 19.51 -1.23
C GLY A 189 16.49 18.22 -0.48
N LYS A 190 15.35 17.58 -0.78
CA LYS A 190 15.02 16.23 -0.27
C LYS A 190 15.23 15.20 -1.38
N LYS A 191 15.88 14.10 -1.04
CA LYS A 191 15.96 12.92 -1.91
C LYS A 191 15.09 11.81 -1.36
N ALA A 192 14.62 10.94 -2.24
CA ALA A 192 13.97 9.72 -1.85
C ALA A 192 14.36 8.63 -2.85
N TYR A 193 14.40 7.37 -2.43
CA TYR A 193 14.81 6.27 -3.29
C TYR A 193 13.81 5.09 -3.16
N PRO A 194 13.48 4.37 -4.25
CA PRO A 194 13.92 4.59 -5.64
C PRO A 194 13.31 5.85 -6.27
N PRO A 195 13.87 6.41 -7.36
CA PRO A 195 13.28 7.53 -8.11
C PRO A 195 11.87 7.22 -8.65
N SER A 196 11.12 8.26 -9.02
CA SER A 196 9.75 8.12 -9.56
C SER A 196 9.79 7.64 -11.01
N ASP A 197 8.80 6.82 -11.42
CA ASP A 197 8.56 6.50 -12.83
C ASP A 197 7.76 7.64 -13.45
N THR A 198 8.45 8.74 -13.78
CA THR A 198 7.80 10.01 -14.14
C THR A 198 6.82 9.89 -15.31
N SER A 199 7.12 9.07 -16.33
CA SER A 199 6.23 8.84 -17.46
C SER A 199 4.95 8.12 -17.07
N VAL A 200 5.06 7.09 -16.23
CA VAL A 200 3.93 6.34 -15.69
C VAL A 200 3.09 7.22 -14.77
N ARG A 201 3.71 7.96 -13.83
CA ARG A 201 3.02 8.93 -12.97
C ARG A 201 2.24 9.93 -13.81
N ARG A 202 2.86 10.52 -14.83
CA ARG A 202 2.21 11.51 -15.71
C ARG A 202 1.03 10.90 -16.47
N PHE A 203 1.14 9.64 -16.89
CA PHE A 203 0.04 8.92 -17.52
C PHE A 203 -1.16 8.83 -16.58
N PHE A 204 -0.98 8.28 -15.37
CA PHE A 204 -2.07 8.16 -14.38
C PHE A 204 -2.64 9.53 -13.98
N HIS A 205 -1.78 10.53 -13.76
CA HIS A 205 -2.21 11.88 -13.41
C HIS A 205 -3.11 12.53 -14.48
N ARG A 206 -2.89 12.25 -15.77
CA ARG A 206 -3.71 12.78 -16.87
C ARG A 206 -5.15 12.28 -16.82
N TYR A 207 -5.37 11.06 -16.34
CA TYR A 207 -6.68 10.41 -16.28
C TYR A 207 -7.30 10.41 -14.88
N GLN A 208 -6.65 11.01 -13.88
CA GLN A 208 -7.12 10.97 -12.49
C GLN A 208 -8.44 11.73 -12.27
N ASN A 209 -8.69 12.77 -13.07
CA ASN A 209 -9.86 13.67 -12.97
C ASN A 209 -10.82 13.49 -14.17
N LYS A 210 -10.71 12.38 -14.90
CA LYS A 210 -11.61 12.03 -15.99
C LYS A 210 -12.83 11.30 -15.43
N ASP A 211 -13.88 11.14 -16.25
CA ASP A 211 -15.00 10.30 -15.85
C ASP A 211 -14.57 8.84 -15.67
N ASP A 212 -15.35 8.08 -14.89
CA ASP A 212 -15.03 6.71 -14.50
C ASP A 212 -14.79 5.81 -15.73
N ALA A 213 -15.55 5.99 -16.82
CA ALA A 213 -15.42 5.16 -18.00
C ALA A 213 -14.12 5.44 -18.76
N GLU A 214 -13.79 6.72 -18.99
CA GLU A 214 -12.52 7.13 -19.58
C GLU A 214 -11.32 6.67 -18.73
N GLN A 215 -11.41 6.83 -17.41
CA GLN A 215 -10.36 6.43 -16.48
C GLN A 215 -10.12 4.92 -16.48
N GLN A 216 -11.19 4.12 -16.37
CA GLN A 216 -11.09 2.66 -16.38
C GLN A 216 -10.53 2.16 -17.72
N ALA A 217 -10.99 2.71 -18.84
CA ALA A 217 -10.48 2.33 -20.15
C ALA A 217 -8.99 2.68 -20.30
N ALA A 218 -8.57 3.86 -19.86
CA ALA A 218 -7.15 4.24 -19.89
C ALA A 218 -6.27 3.32 -19.05
N TYR A 219 -6.72 2.94 -17.85
CA TYR A 219 -5.98 2.03 -16.98
C TYR A 219 -5.95 0.60 -17.51
N ALA A 220 -7.06 0.12 -18.08
CA ALA A 220 -7.13 -1.18 -18.73
C ALA A 220 -6.17 -1.27 -19.93
N ILE A 221 -6.16 -0.25 -20.81
CA ILE A 221 -5.23 -0.17 -21.93
C ILE A 221 -3.78 -0.12 -21.45
N PHE A 222 -3.48 0.66 -20.42
CA PHE A 222 -2.14 0.73 -19.86
C PHE A 222 -1.67 -0.64 -19.36
N LEU A 223 -2.50 -1.33 -18.56
CA LEU A 223 -2.18 -2.66 -18.02
C LEU A 223 -2.05 -3.69 -19.13
N GLN A 224 -2.93 -3.67 -20.14
CA GLN A 224 -2.82 -4.55 -21.31
C GLN A 224 -1.46 -4.35 -22.01
N VAL A 225 -1.11 -3.11 -22.35
CA VAL A 225 0.16 -2.79 -23.02
C VAL A 225 1.36 -3.15 -22.14
N LEU A 226 1.27 -2.91 -20.84
CA LEU A 226 2.29 -3.28 -19.86
C LEU A 226 2.56 -4.79 -19.92
N PHE A 227 1.52 -5.62 -19.78
CA PHE A 227 1.70 -7.07 -19.78
C PHE A 227 2.18 -7.62 -21.12
N THR A 228 1.65 -7.11 -22.24
CA THR A 228 2.14 -7.50 -23.57
C THR A 228 3.63 -7.21 -23.72
N LYS A 229 4.08 -6.01 -23.33
CA LYS A 229 5.49 -5.63 -23.45
C LYS A 229 6.40 -6.39 -22.50
N ILE A 230 5.92 -6.75 -21.30
CA ILE A 230 6.67 -7.60 -20.37
C ILE A 230 6.88 -8.97 -20.99
N LEU A 231 5.83 -9.59 -21.53
CA LEU A 231 5.92 -10.90 -22.14
C LEU A 231 6.89 -10.89 -23.33
N GLU A 232 6.76 -9.91 -24.23
CA GLU A 232 7.69 -9.70 -25.36
C GLU A 232 9.13 -9.58 -24.86
N LEU A 233 9.37 -8.78 -23.82
CA LEU A 233 10.72 -8.55 -23.30
C LEU A 233 11.29 -9.81 -22.65
N ILE A 234 10.51 -10.53 -21.84
CA ILE A 234 10.93 -11.78 -21.20
C ILE A 234 11.31 -12.83 -22.25
N GLN A 235 10.45 -13.03 -23.26
CA GLN A 235 10.69 -14.00 -24.32
C GLN A 235 11.97 -13.69 -25.11
N ASN A 236 12.30 -12.41 -25.28
CA ASN A 236 13.47 -11.99 -26.06
C ASN A 236 14.77 -11.95 -25.24
N GLN A 237 14.73 -11.49 -23.99
CA GLN A 237 15.92 -11.19 -23.18
C GLN A 237 16.24 -12.25 -22.13
N PHE A 238 15.24 -12.99 -21.67
CA PHE A 238 15.38 -14.00 -20.63
C PHE A 238 14.84 -15.36 -21.11
N PRO A 239 15.22 -15.83 -22.32
CA PRO A 239 14.78 -17.13 -22.78
C PRO A 239 15.21 -18.19 -21.77
N GLU A 240 14.35 -19.18 -21.54
CA GLU A 240 14.60 -20.34 -20.67
C GLU A 240 14.66 -20.06 -19.15
N LEU A 241 14.67 -18.79 -18.71
CA LEU A 241 14.60 -18.48 -17.29
C LEU A 241 13.17 -18.63 -16.77
N THR A 242 13.02 -19.26 -15.61
CA THR A 242 11.73 -19.42 -14.93
C THR A 242 11.86 -19.17 -13.43
N GLY A 243 10.72 -19.02 -12.75
CA GLY A 243 10.66 -18.93 -11.29
C GLY A 243 11.57 -17.84 -10.70
N GLN A 244 12.36 -18.21 -9.70
CA GLN A 244 13.20 -17.28 -8.96
C GLN A 244 14.33 -16.68 -9.81
N ASP A 245 14.90 -17.44 -10.74
CA ASP A 245 16.00 -16.95 -11.57
C ASP A 245 15.52 -15.92 -12.58
N LEU A 246 14.33 -16.12 -13.15
CA LEU A 246 13.65 -15.10 -13.96
C LEU A 246 13.36 -13.85 -13.13
N ALA A 247 12.82 -14.00 -11.92
CA ALA A 247 12.53 -12.87 -11.04
C ALA A 247 13.78 -12.02 -10.75
N ARG A 248 14.90 -12.68 -10.42
CA ARG A 248 16.18 -12.03 -10.14
C ARG A 248 16.75 -11.34 -11.38
N ALA A 249 16.74 -12.01 -12.54
CA ALA A 249 17.22 -11.45 -13.80
C ALA A 249 16.41 -10.22 -14.21
N TRP A 250 15.08 -10.31 -14.14
CA TRP A 250 14.16 -9.21 -14.40
C TRP A 250 14.38 -8.01 -13.47
N ALA A 251 14.46 -8.24 -12.16
CA ALA A 251 14.69 -7.18 -11.18
C ALA A 251 16.05 -6.48 -11.40
N THR A 252 17.08 -7.24 -11.74
CA THR A 252 18.42 -6.72 -12.05
C THR A 252 18.40 -5.88 -13.32
N TYR A 253 17.77 -6.38 -14.38
CA TYR A 253 17.62 -5.67 -15.66
C TYR A 253 16.95 -4.31 -15.49
N LEU A 254 15.86 -4.23 -14.72
CA LEU A 254 15.17 -2.96 -14.47
C LEU A 254 15.99 -1.98 -13.61
N LYS A 255 16.90 -2.47 -12.77
CA LYS A 255 17.74 -1.65 -11.89
C LYS A 255 18.97 -1.10 -12.59
N GLU A 256 19.43 -1.76 -13.66
CA GLU A 256 20.66 -1.45 -14.35
C GLU A 256 20.74 0.02 -14.83
N GLY A 257 21.88 0.66 -14.58
CA GLY A 257 22.12 2.06 -14.93
C GLY A 257 21.37 3.09 -14.08
N GLY A 258 20.68 2.68 -13.01
CA GLY A 258 19.96 3.59 -12.11
C GLY A 258 20.87 4.44 -11.22
N SER A 259 20.38 5.59 -10.80
CA SER A 259 21.06 6.51 -9.86
C SER A 259 20.10 6.93 -8.73
N GLU A 260 20.56 7.80 -7.83
CA GLU A 260 19.67 8.38 -6.80
C GLU A 260 18.56 9.27 -7.38
N ASP A 261 18.83 9.85 -8.55
CA ASP A 261 18.01 10.90 -9.14
C ASP A 261 17.21 10.36 -10.33
N THR A 262 17.64 9.24 -10.94
CA THR A 262 17.04 8.64 -12.13
C THR A 262 16.85 7.14 -11.98
N VAL A 263 15.73 6.61 -12.47
CA VAL A 263 15.57 5.16 -12.66
C VAL A 263 16.60 4.65 -13.69
N GLY A 264 16.85 3.34 -13.69
CA GLY A 264 17.73 2.72 -14.68
C GLY A 264 17.24 2.90 -16.11
N MET A 265 18.16 2.96 -17.08
CA MET A 265 17.81 3.20 -18.50
C MET A 265 16.82 2.17 -19.01
N ASN A 266 17.06 0.89 -18.73
CA ASN A 266 16.17 -0.20 -19.13
C ASN A 266 14.73 -0.01 -18.61
N ARG A 267 14.59 0.37 -17.33
CA ARG A 267 13.28 0.68 -16.72
C ARG A 267 12.64 1.93 -17.31
N GLN A 268 13.44 2.97 -17.56
CA GLN A 268 12.97 4.21 -18.15
C GLN A 268 12.43 3.98 -19.56
N GLU A 269 13.21 3.33 -20.42
CA GLU A 269 12.84 3.01 -21.80
C GLU A 269 11.63 2.08 -21.86
N PHE A 270 11.63 1.05 -21.01
CA PHE A 270 10.51 0.11 -20.90
C PHE A 270 9.20 0.86 -20.59
N TYR A 271 9.16 1.67 -19.53
CA TYR A 271 7.94 2.39 -19.17
C TYR A 271 7.57 3.50 -20.15
N ASN A 272 8.55 4.18 -20.74
CA ASN A 272 8.28 5.14 -21.83
C ASN A 272 7.63 4.46 -23.04
N SER A 273 8.09 3.26 -23.39
CA SER A 273 7.52 2.46 -24.48
C SER A 273 6.08 2.03 -24.18
N VAL A 274 5.80 1.62 -22.94
CA VAL A 274 4.43 1.30 -22.47
C VAL A 274 3.52 2.51 -22.59
N VAL A 275 3.91 3.66 -22.02
CA VAL A 275 3.12 4.89 -22.05
C VAL A 275 2.88 5.37 -23.47
N LEU A 276 3.91 5.37 -24.32
CA LEU A 276 3.80 5.81 -25.72
C LEU A 276 2.82 4.93 -26.52
N LYS A 277 2.87 3.61 -26.32
CA LYS A 277 1.96 2.67 -26.99
C LYS A 277 0.53 2.81 -26.46
N ALA A 278 0.34 2.95 -25.15
CA ALA A 278 -0.96 3.16 -24.54
C ALA A 278 -1.60 4.47 -25.01
N ASP A 279 -0.86 5.58 -25.02
CA ASP A 279 -1.31 6.87 -25.56
C ASP A 279 -1.68 6.76 -27.05
N GLY A 280 -0.93 5.96 -27.82
CA GLY A 280 -1.25 5.68 -29.23
C GLY A 280 -2.57 4.93 -29.41
N LEU A 281 -2.88 3.96 -28.55
CA LEU A 281 -4.15 3.23 -28.59
C LEU A 281 -5.33 4.11 -28.17
N LEU A 282 -5.15 4.90 -27.11
CA LEU A 282 -6.15 5.84 -26.61
C LEU A 282 -6.56 6.89 -27.65
N LYS A 283 -5.58 7.43 -28.39
CA LYS A 283 -5.85 8.39 -29.48
C LYS A 283 -6.63 7.79 -30.64
N LYS A 284 -6.44 6.50 -30.94
CA LYS A 284 -7.16 5.81 -32.02
C LYS A 284 -8.59 5.47 -31.66
N ALA A 285 -8.90 5.35 -30.37
CA ALA A 285 -10.19 4.87 -29.88
C ALA A 285 -11.32 5.91 -29.85
N ASN A 286 -11.09 7.19 -30.21
CA ASN A 286 -12.11 8.26 -30.29
C ASN A 286 -13.19 8.20 -29.18
N GLN A 287 -12.77 8.35 -27.91
CA GLN A 287 -13.52 8.08 -26.67
C GLN A 287 -13.64 6.58 -26.34
N PRO A 288 -12.61 6.00 -25.67
CA PRO A 288 -12.62 4.61 -25.30
C PRO A 288 -13.66 4.37 -24.20
N THR A 289 -14.74 3.68 -24.53
CA THR A 289 -15.66 3.10 -23.55
C THR A 289 -15.31 1.63 -23.37
N LEU A 290 -15.42 1.12 -22.14
CA LEU A 290 -15.08 -0.27 -21.79
C LEU A 290 -15.78 -1.29 -22.71
N GLY A 291 -17.04 -1.01 -23.06
CA GLY A 291 -17.88 -1.88 -23.90
C GLY A 291 -17.35 -2.11 -25.32
N GLY A 292 -16.50 -1.22 -25.85
CA GLY A 292 -15.84 -1.42 -27.15
C GLY A 292 -14.61 -2.32 -27.07
N GLN A 293 -13.99 -2.48 -25.89
CA GLN A 293 -12.73 -3.20 -25.73
C GLN A 293 -12.91 -4.66 -25.30
N GLU A 294 -13.99 -4.99 -24.58
CA GLU A 294 -14.31 -6.38 -24.21
C GLU A 294 -14.43 -7.29 -25.46
N GLN A 295 -14.96 -6.78 -26.57
CA GLN A 295 -15.05 -7.55 -27.83
C GLN A 295 -13.67 -7.81 -28.47
N SER A 296 -12.70 -6.92 -28.27
CA SER A 296 -11.32 -7.13 -28.76
C SER A 296 -10.49 -8.04 -27.84
N LEU A 297 -10.89 -8.19 -26.58
CA LEU A 297 -10.25 -9.10 -25.62
C LEU A 297 -10.76 -10.54 -25.74
N ILE A 298 -11.96 -10.74 -26.29
CA ILE A 298 -12.58 -12.06 -26.49
C ILE A 298 -12.31 -12.62 -27.90
N ALA A 299 -11.90 -11.78 -28.87
CA ALA A 299 -11.50 -12.27 -30.19
C ALA A 299 -10.25 -13.17 -30.03
N PRO A 300 -10.27 -14.43 -30.47
CA PRO A 300 -9.13 -15.31 -30.36
C PRO A 300 -8.04 -14.81 -31.30
N SER A 301 -7.08 -14.05 -30.77
CA SER A 301 -5.79 -13.92 -31.44
C SER A 301 -5.14 -15.30 -31.42
N ALA A 302 -4.90 -15.84 -32.61
CA ALA A 302 -4.19 -17.08 -32.79
C ALA A 302 -2.86 -17.05 -31.99
N SER A 303 -2.63 -18.12 -31.23
CA SER A 303 -1.36 -18.51 -30.59
C SER A 303 -0.80 -17.62 -29.46
N CYS A 304 -1.60 -17.21 -28.49
CA CYS A 304 -1.08 -16.86 -27.16
C CYS A 304 -1.62 -17.82 -26.10
N GLU A 305 -1.09 -19.04 -26.08
CA GLU A 305 -1.09 -19.83 -24.85
C GLU A 305 -0.16 -19.11 -23.87
N PHE A 306 -0.73 -18.38 -22.93
CA PHE A 306 0.01 -17.88 -21.78
C PHE A 306 0.44 -19.11 -20.98
N PRO A 307 1.74 -19.34 -20.73
CA PRO A 307 2.14 -20.38 -19.79
C PRO A 307 1.50 -20.04 -18.43
N GLU A 308 0.73 -20.99 -17.89
CA GLU A 308 -0.02 -20.86 -16.62
C GLU A 308 0.87 -20.45 -15.43
N ASN A 309 2.20 -20.46 -15.60
CA ASN A 309 3.20 -20.07 -14.61
C ASN A 309 3.60 -18.57 -14.59
N ILE A 310 3.09 -17.70 -15.48
CA ILE A 310 3.53 -16.27 -15.53
C ILE A 310 2.63 -15.33 -14.72
N PHE A 311 1.37 -15.68 -14.45
CA PHE A 311 0.42 -14.78 -13.76
C PHE A 311 0.28 -15.01 -12.25
N GLU A 312 1.11 -15.85 -11.63
CA GLU A 312 0.90 -16.23 -10.22
C GLU A 312 1.05 -15.08 -9.21
N THR A 313 1.65 -13.94 -9.57
CA THR A 313 1.69 -12.80 -8.66
C THR A 313 1.85 -11.44 -9.34
N LEU A 314 0.76 -10.64 -9.35
CA LEU A 314 0.83 -9.21 -9.60
C LEU A 314 0.63 -8.45 -8.29
N HIS A 315 1.68 -7.82 -7.76
CA HIS A 315 1.55 -6.88 -6.65
C HIS A 315 1.81 -5.45 -7.13
N VAL A 316 0.74 -4.66 -7.24
CA VAL A 316 0.86 -3.20 -7.37
C VAL A 316 1.01 -2.62 -5.97
N LEU A 317 2.25 -2.29 -5.58
CA LEU A 317 2.53 -1.55 -4.35
C LEU A 317 2.38 -0.05 -4.62
N SER A 318 1.24 0.52 -4.24
CA SER A 318 1.11 1.98 -4.14
C SER A 318 1.67 2.44 -2.80
N LEU A 319 2.81 3.13 -2.82
CA LEU A 319 3.38 3.78 -1.65
C LEU A 319 2.84 5.22 -1.59
N HIS A 320 1.79 5.45 -0.81
CA HIS A 320 1.32 6.80 -0.51
C HIS A 320 1.95 7.34 0.79
N ARG A 321 2.27 8.62 0.76
CA ARG A 321 2.76 9.38 1.91
C ARG A 321 1.54 10.04 2.56
N SER A 322 1.18 9.62 3.77
CA SER A 322 0.29 10.41 4.61
C SER A 322 1.05 11.65 5.05
N SER A 323 0.64 12.82 4.57
CA SER A 323 1.01 14.11 5.12
C SER A 323 0.18 14.32 6.38
N SER A 324 0.81 14.13 7.54
CA SER A 324 0.43 14.74 8.82
C SER A 324 1.11 16.10 8.94
#